data_AF-A0AAV6YP46-F1
#
_entry.id   AF-A0AAV6YP46-F1
#
_cell.length_a   1.000
_cell.length_b   1.000
_cell.length_c   1.000
_cell.angle_alpha   90.00
_cell.angle_beta   90.00
_cell.angle_gamma   90.00
#
_symmetry.space_group_name_H-M   'P 1'
#
loop_
_entity.id
_entity.type
_entity.pdbx_description
1 polymer ?
#
loop_
_entity_poly.entity_id
_entity_poly.type
_entity_poly.pdbx_seq_one_letter_code
_entity_poly.pdbx_strand_id
1 'polypeptide(L)'
;MNFAVSRPHVLPRTLSQSQEDLQTTKTPTPEPLEVETRKVIQMHCNLERRDDKARIHLTLYIKLEDKLHRHLSCDLLPHESPQTLASELVHYGFISEVSPKVCSG
;
A
#
# COMPACT_ATOMS: atom_id res chain seq x y z
N MET A 1 -2.48 -23.40 52.02
CA MET A 1 -2.71 -23.70 50.59
C MET A 1 -3.98 -24.53 50.55
N ASN A 2 -5.09 -24.23 49.84
CA ASN A 2 -5.33 -23.53 48.58
C ASN A 2 -6.81 -23.09 48.56
N PHE A 3 -7.06 -21.87 48.07
CA PHE A 3 -8.38 -21.23 47.93
C PHE A 3 -8.90 -21.32 46.48
N ALA A 4 -10.21 -21.05 46.32
CA ALA A 4 -11.03 -20.82 45.10
C ALA A 4 -11.91 -22.03 44.70
N VAL A 5 -13.17 -22.13 45.16
CA VAL A 5 -14.39 -21.32 44.93
C VAL A 5 -15.03 -21.56 43.56
N SER A 6 -16.25 -22.09 43.63
CA SER A 6 -17.14 -22.57 42.59
C SER A 6 -17.58 -21.51 41.59
N ARG A 7 -17.74 -21.94 40.34
CA ARG A 7 -18.25 -21.19 39.18
C ARG A 7 -19.78 -20.96 39.30
N PRO A 8 -20.30 -19.72 39.27
CA PRO A 8 -21.73 -19.49 39.17
C PRO A 8 -22.16 -19.21 37.72
N HIS A 9 -23.03 -20.10 37.24
CA HIS A 9 -24.28 -19.86 36.52
C HIS A 9 -24.42 -18.65 35.56
N VAL A 10 -24.52 -19.05 34.29
CA VAL A 10 -25.14 -18.36 33.16
C VAL A 10 -26.54 -17.85 33.53
N LEU A 11 -26.79 -16.54 33.38
CA LEU A 11 -28.15 -15.99 33.39
C LEU A 11 -28.73 -15.91 31.97
N PRO A 12 -30.01 -16.27 31.74
CA PRO A 12 -30.62 -16.37 30.42
C PRO A 12 -31.52 -15.17 30.02
N ARG A 13 -31.43 -14.82 28.74
CA ARG A 13 -32.42 -14.27 27.76
C ARG A 13 -33.70 -13.57 28.27
N THR A 14 -33.95 -12.34 27.77
CA THR A 14 -35.26 -11.85 27.29
C THR A 14 -35.07 -10.59 26.40
N LEU A 15 -35.18 -10.78 25.07
CA LEU A 15 -36.19 -10.21 24.16
C LEU A 15 -36.17 -8.68 23.97
N SER A 16 -35.75 -8.22 22.79
CA SER A 16 -36.55 -7.21 22.06
C SER A 16 -36.28 -7.27 20.55
N GLN A 17 -37.30 -7.77 19.86
CA GLN A 17 -37.80 -7.31 18.57
C GLN A 17 -36.81 -7.16 17.39
N SER A 18 -36.89 -8.13 16.50
CA SER A 18 -36.74 -7.91 15.07
C SER A 18 -37.76 -6.87 14.61
N GLN A 19 -37.32 -5.72 14.09
CA GLN A 19 -38.04 -4.94 13.09
C GLN A 19 -37.03 -3.97 12.44
N GLU A 20 -36.39 -4.40 11.36
CA GLU A 20 -36.79 -4.17 9.96
C GLU A 20 -36.13 -2.92 9.38
N ASP A 21 -35.31 -3.18 8.37
CA ASP A 21 -35.01 -2.32 7.23
C ASP A 21 -34.49 -0.89 7.48
N LEU A 22 -33.17 -0.79 7.58
CA LEU A 22 -32.50 0.23 6.80
C LEU A 22 -31.47 -0.48 5.96
N GLN A 23 -31.71 -0.54 4.66
CA GLN A 23 -30.77 -0.94 3.63
C GLN A 23 -29.40 -0.32 3.91
N THR A 24 -28.57 -1.03 4.66
CA THR A 24 -27.14 -0.78 4.72
C THR A 24 -26.60 -1.36 3.42
N THR A 25 -26.81 -0.58 2.36
CA THR A 25 -25.95 -0.60 1.20
C THR A 25 -24.54 -0.56 1.79
N LYS A 26 -23.90 -1.73 1.89
CA LYS A 26 -22.49 -1.84 2.19
C LYS A 26 -21.79 -1.20 1.00
N THR A 27 -21.73 0.12 0.98
CA THR A 27 -20.65 0.81 0.31
C THR A 27 -19.41 0.29 1.03
N PRO A 28 -18.55 -0.52 0.37
CA PRO A 28 -17.26 -0.80 0.94
C PRO A 28 -16.62 0.57 1.09
N THR A 29 -16.44 1.04 2.32
CA THR A 29 -15.62 2.23 2.55
C THR A 29 -14.27 1.87 1.95
N PRO A 30 -13.81 2.49 0.85
CA PRO A 30 -12.49 2.20 0.36
C PRO A 30 -11.55 2.55 1.50
N GLU A 31 -10.76 1.58 1.97
CA GLU A 31 -9.66 1.91 2.86
C GLU A 31 -8.91 3.07 2.21
N PRO A 32 -8.68 4.18 2.94
CA PRO A 32 -7.95 5.30 2.38
C PRO A 32 -6.60 4.75 1.92
N LEU A 33 -6.37 4.77 0.61
CA LEU A 33 -5.11 4.33 0.04
C LEU A 33 -4.03 5.19 0.71
N GLU A 34 -3.09 4.56 1.41
CA GLU A 34 -2.01 5.27 2.09
C GLU A 34 -1.11 5.91 1.03
N VAL A 35 -1.39 7.18 0.72
CA VAL A 35 -0.58 7.97 -0.21
C VAL A 35 0.72 8.33 0.50
N GLU A 36 1.82 8.15 -0.21
CA GLU A 36 3.10 8.56 0.31
C GLU A 36 3.20 10.09 0.35
N THR A 37 3.61 10.63 1.49
CA THR A 37 3.78 12.09 1.68
C THR A 37 5.22 12.48 1.95
N ARG A 38 6.07 11.50 2.27
CA ARG A 38 7.48 11.73 2.57
C ARG A 38 8.25 12.16 1.33
N LYS A 39 9.17 13.10 1.52
CA LYS A 39 10.06 13.57 0.46
C LYS A 39 11.15 12.53 0.19
N VAL A 40 11.44 12.34 -1.10
CA VAL A 40 12.61 11.58 -1.55
C VAL A 40 13.86 12.42 -1.33
N ILE A 41 14.79 11.93 -0.49
CA ILE A 41 16.09 12.59 -0.23
C ILE A 41 17.22 12.00 -1.07
N GLN A 42 17.07 10.77 -1.55
CA GLN A 42 18.00 10.13 -2.46
C GLN A 42 17.26 9.13 -3.34
N MET A 43 17.62 9.07 -4.62
CA MET A 43 17.08 8.13 -5.58
C MET A 43 18.23 7.53 -6.39
N HIS A 44 18.22 6.21 -6.54
CA HIS A 44 19.14 5.48 -7.42
C HIS A 44 18.32 4.57 -8.32
N CYS A 45 18.46 4.75 -9.62
CA CYS A 45 17.72 4.00 -10.64
C CYS A 45 18.73 3.26 -11.53
N ASN A 46 18.49 1.98 -11.76
CA ASN A 46 19.24 1.15 -12.68
C ASN A 46 18.29 0.53 -13.70
N LEU A 47 18.66 0.58 -14.97
CA LEU A 47 17.88 0.07 -16.10
C LEU A 47 18.78 -0.88 -16.90
N GLU A 48 18.48 -2.17 -16.83
CA GLU A 48 19.25 -3.20 -17.52
C GLU A 48 18.41 -3.78 -18.66
N ARG A 49 18.87 -3.61 -19.90
CA ARG A 49 18.21 -4.23 -21.06
C ARG A 49 18.44 -5.74 -21.02
N ARG A 50 17.35 -6.51 -21.11
CA ARG A 50 17.37 -7.98 -21.20
C ARG A 50 17.20 -8.38 -22.66
N ASP A 51 17.97 -9.37 -23.11
CA ASP A 51 17.89 -9.91 -24.47
C ASP A 51 16.54 -10.59 -24.76
N ASP A 52 15.83 -11.03 -23.71
CA ASP A 52 14.55 -11.70 -23.83
C ASP A 52 13.40 -10.70 -24.06
N LYS A 53 12.92 -10.62 -25.30
CA LYS A 53 11.73 -9.86 -25.73
C LYS A 53 11.85 -8.33 -25.55
N ALA A 54 13.06 -7.79 -25.62
CA ALA A 54 13.34 -6.36 -25.47
C ALA A 54 12.85 -5.75 -24.14
N ARG A 55 12.75 -6.57 -23.07
CA ARG A 55 12.36 -6.09 -21.74
C ARG A 55 13.49 -5.29 -21.10
N ILE A 56 13.11 -4.39 -20.20
CA ILE A 56 14.05 -3.61 -19.40
C ILE A 56 13.82 -3.95 -17.94
N HIS A 57 14.84 -4.47 -17.27
CA HIS A 57 14.79 -4.67 -15.83
C HIS A 57 15.07 -3.34 -15.13
N LEU A 58 14.06 -2.79 -14.46
CA LEU A 58 14.20 -1.60 -13.62
C LEU A 58 14.51 -2.04 -12.20
N THR A 59 15.53 -1.44 -11.61
CA THR A 59 15.78 -1.49 -10.17
C THR A 59 15.85 -0.07 -9.61
N LEU A 60 15.03 0.21 -8.60
CA LEU A 60 14.86 1.52 -8.02
C LEU A 60 15.07 1.47 -6.50
N TYR A 61 16.02 2.26 -6.01
CA TYR A 61 16.26 2.48 -4.58
C TYR A 61 15.94 3.91 -4.22
N ILE A 62 15.10 4.08 -3.19
CA ILE A 62 14.67 5.39 -2.71
C ILE A 62 14.95 5.48 -1.22
N LYS A 63 15.55 6.60 -0.82
CA LYS A 63 15.65 7.01 0.58
C LYS A 63 14.71 8.18 0.81
N LEU A 64 13.84 8.05 1.81
CA LEU A 64 12.92 9.09 2.23
C LEU A 64 13.49 9.91 3.40
N GLU A 65 12.90 11.07 3.66
CA GLU A 65 13.38 12.02 4.68
C GLU A 65 13.34 11.49 6.12
N ASP A 66 12.42 10.56 6.41
CA ASP A 66 12.32 9.83 7.67
C ASP A 66 13.35 8.68 7.79
N LYS A 67 14.28 8.61 6.82
CA LYS A 67 15.29 7.54 6.67
C LYS A 67 14.70 6.19 6.26
N LEU A 68 13.44 6.12 5.81
CA LEU A 68 12.90 4.90 5.21
C LEU A 68 13.63 4.61 3.90
N HIS A 69 14.07 3.37 3.73
CA HIS A 69 14.66 2.88 2.49
C HIS A 69 13.63 1.99 1.79
N ARG A 70 13.32 2.31 0.54
CA ARG A 70 12.48 1.50 -0.33
C ARG A 70 13.27 0.98 -1.51
N HIS A 71 12.91 -0.22 -1.93
CA HIS A 71 13.51 -0.91 -3.05
C HIS A 71 12.41 -1.55 -3.90
N LEU A 72 12.48 -1.33 -5.20
CA LEU A 72 11.59 -1.92 -6.20
C LEU A 72 12.43 -2.48 -7.33
N SER A 73 12.19 -3.74 -7.69
CA SER A 73 12.73 -4.34 -8.92
C SER A 73 11.57 -4.90 -9.73
N CYS A 74 11.46 -4.52 -11.00
CA CYS A 74 10.43 -5.01 -11.90
C CYS A 74 10.92 -5.05 -13.35
N ASP A 75 10.31 -5.91 -14.16
CA ASP A 75 10.54 -5.93 -15.61
C ASP A 75 9.52 -5.03 -16.31
N LEU A 76 10.01 -4.04 -17.03
CA LEU A 76 9.21 -3.17 -17.89
C LEU A 76 9.09 -3.79 -19.28
N LEU A 77 7.88 -3.74 -19.82
CA LEU A 77 7.63 -4.11 -21.22
C LEU A 77 8.07 -2.96 -22.15
N PRO A 78 8.40 -3.26 -23.42
CA PRO A 78 8.85 -2.24 -24.38
C PRO A 78 7.83 -1.12 -24.65
N HIS A 79 6.55 -1.37 -24.36
CA HIS A 79 5.45 -0.44 -24.59
C HIS A 79 5.00 0.31 -23.33
N GLU A 80 5.60 0.02 -22.16
CA GLU A 80 5.29 0.74 -20.92
C GLU A 80 5.72 2.20 -21.04
N SER A 81 4.82 3.12 -20.74
CA SER A 81 5.15 4.54 -20.72
C SER A 81 5.76 4.91 -19.35
N PRO A 82 6.83 5.72 -19.30
CA PRO A 82 7.41 6.17 -18.04
C PRO A 82 6.41 6.99 -17.19
N GLN A 83 5.42 7.61 -17.83
CA GLN A 83 4.36 8.35 -17.14
C GLN A 83 3.40 7.42 -16.41
N THR A 84 3.02 6.30 -17.03
CA THR A 84 2.18 5.27 -16.40
C THR A 84 2.90 4.68 -15.19
N LEU A 85 4.18 4.31 -15.35
CA LEU A 85 4.99 3.78 -14.27
C LEU A 85 5.09 4.77 -13.10
N ALA A 86 5.38 6.05 -13.37
CA ALA A 86 5.44 7.07 -12.33
C ALA A 86 4.10 7.21 -11.59
N SER A 87 2.98 7.13 -12.31
CA SER A 87 1.64 7.17 -11.73
C SER A 87 1.37 5.95 -10.84
N GLU A 88 1.82 4.76 -11.25
CA GLU A 88 1.72 3.56 -10.42
C GLU A 88 2.59 3.67 -9.16
N LEU A 89 3.81 4.21 -9.26
CA LEU A 89 4.66 4.42 -8.08
C LEU A 89 4.00 5.36 -7.05
N VAL A 90 3.25 6.36 -7.49
CA VAL A 90 2.45 7.22 -6.60
C VAL A 90 1.24 6.47 -6.07
N HIS A 91 0.50 5.78 -6.95
CA HIS A 91 -0.71 5.04 -6.60
C HIS A 91 -0.45 3.98 -5.53
N TYR A 92 0.64 3.23 -5.65
CA TYR A 92 1.03 2.22 -4.65
C TYR A 92 1.79 2.81 -3.45
N GLY A 93 1.86 4.13 -3.31
CA GLY A 93 2.51 4.79 -2.17
C GLY A 93 4.02 4.54 -2.10
N PHE A 94 4.68 4.27 -3.23
CA PHE A 94 6.12 4.08 -3.28
C PHE A 94 6.88 5.42 -3.24
N ILE A 95 6.36 6.43 -3.94
CA ILE A 95 6.82 7.82 -3.92
C ILE A 95 5.67 8.77 -3.67
N SER A 96 5.97 9.94 -3.14
CA SER A 96 4.97 10.99 -2.97
C SER A 96 4.56 11.61 -4.30
N GLU A 97 3.29 12.03 -4.39
CA GLU A 97 2.74 12.75 -5.55
C GLU A 97 3.46 14.10 -5.79
N VAL A 98 4.09 14.63 -4.74
CA VAL A 98 4.85 15.87 -4.76
C VAL A 98 6.21 15.62 -5.43
N SER A 99 6.19 15.71 -6.77
CA SER A 99 7.28 15.45 -7.71
C SER A 99 8.70 15.59 -7.12
N PRO A 100 9.48 14.50 -6.99
CA PRO A 100 10.91 14.64 -7.17
C PRO A 100 11.11 15.06 -8.63
N LYS A 101 11.95 16.08 -8.89
CA LYS A 101 12.45 16.32 -10.25
C LYS A 101 13.33 15.13 -10.63
N VAL A 102 12.70 14.04 -11.07
CA VAL A 102 13.37 12.80 -11.46
C VAL A 102 14.06 13.06 -12.78
N CYS A 103 15.39 13.00 -12.75
CA CYS A 103 16.29 12.89 -13.90
C CYS A 103 16.13 13.99 -14.97
N SER A 104 16.76 15.14 -14.74
CA SER A 104 17.20 16.02 -15.84
C SER A 104 18.62 15.63 -16.24
N GLY A 105 18.75 14.99 -17.41
CA GLY A 105 19.99 14.91 -18.20
C GLY A 105 21.05 13.94 -17.73
#